data_AF-A0A3B9IIE4-F1
#
_entry.id   AF-A0A3B9IIE4-F1
#
_cell.length_a   1.000
_cell.length_b   1.000
_cell.length_c   1.000
_cell.angle_alpha   90.00
_cell.angle_beta   90.00
_cell.angle_gamma   90.00
#
_symmetry.space_group_name_H-M   'P 1'
#
loop_
_entity.id
_entity.type
_entity.pdbx_description
1 polymer ?
#
loop_
_entity_poly.entity_id
_entity_poly.type
_entity_poly.pdbx_seq_one_letter_code
_entity_poly.pdbx_strand_id
1 'polypeptide(L)'
;MTAETIPAPSSWRTAGGVIVRRHVEALPHDGATQPLIDALDTRPGVLLASSYDYPGRYVRFDLGFTDPPLVFTARMTGLAGAEVDIRALNARGRVLLPAITRALGDHPHVTGLMIDEDQVTARILDGPAEFPEEDRSRQPSAFSAIRAIIDLFASPEDPHLGLYGAFGYDIALAFERIPLVRKRMSDHRDIVLYLPDRVISVDHAARRAWSIAYDFTVDGASTDDLPREVHADIAAPPAANAAADDMGPGEYAAVVEAALPEFAAGNLFEVVPGRVFRRPATTPPSELFRRLCRRNPAPYGFLINLGRSEHLIGASPEMYVRVTGRRIETCPISGTIARGRDAIEDAERIRTLLASAKEEAELTMCTDVDRNDKSRVSVPGSVRIVGRRQIEMYSRLIHTVDHVEGMLADGYDALDAFLSHCWAVTVTGAPKRAAMSWIERMEKSPRAWYGGAIGRIGFDGDMNTGLTLRTIRVKAGVAEVRAGATLLFDSEPAAEEAETVLKASAMIDVLERPDQERREAVPPRPGKGRRILLVDHEDSFVHPLSAYLKATGAETVTWRAPLAADLPARLAPDLAVLSPGPRSPADFGMNATLDLLTAARIPIFGVCLGLQGIVEYFG
;
A
#
# COMPACT_ATOMS: atom_id res chain seq x y z
N MET A 1 -6.17 12.17 -3.21
CA MET A 1 -5.99 13.00 -4.41
C MET A 1 -7.36 13.21 -5.04
N THR A 2 -7.67 14.43 -5.49
CA THR A 2 -8.84 14.70 -6.34
C THR A 2 -8.60 14.17 -7.75
N ALA A 3 -9.65 14.08 -8.58
CA ALA A 3 -9.51 13.71 -9.99
C ALA A 3 -8.37 14.51 -10.65
N GLU A 4 -7.45 13.83 -11.31
CA GLU A 4 -6.26 14.47 -11.87
C GLU A 4 -6.62 15.20 -13.17
N THR A 5 -6.31 16.49 -13.23
CA THR A 5 -6.39 17.27 -14.47
C THR A 5 -5.14 17.04 -15.30
N ILE A 6 -5.32 16.70 -16.58
CA ILE A 6 -4.19 16.64 -17.53
C ILE A 6 -3.51 18.02 -17.56
N PRO A 7 -2.21 18.12 -17.23
CA PRO A 7 -1.50 19.39 -17.25
C PRO A 7 -1.37 19.92 -18.69
N ALA A 8 -1.37 21.24 -18.85
CA ALA A 8 -1.10 21.87 -20.14
C ALA A 8 0.42 21.91 -20.42
N PRO A 9 0.87 21.85 -21.68
CA PRO A 9 2.27 22.17 -22.01
C PRO A 9 2.65 23.55 -21.46
N SER A 10 3.82 23.67 -20.85
CA SER A 10 4.26 24.91 -20.22
C SER A 10 5.78 25.00 -20.13
N SER A 11 6.28 26.17 -19.80
CA SER A 11 7.70 26.44 -19.56
C SER A 11 7.80 27.39 -18.37
N TRP A 12 8.62 27.07 -17.38
CA TRP A 12 8.80 27.89 -16.18
C TRP A 12 10.26 27.88 -15.72
N ARG A 13 10.57 28.78 -14.80
CA ARG A 13 11.86 28.83 -14.10
C ARG A 13 11.64 28.43 -12.64
N THR A 14 12.41 27.47 -12.15
CA THR A 14 12.39 27.04 -10.74
C THR A 14 13.00 28.10 -9.83
N ALA A 15 12.78 27.99 -8.52
CA ALA A 15 13.38 28.91 -7.55
C ALA A 15 14.91 28.96 -7.64
N GLY A 16 15.56 27.82 -7.88
CA GLY A 16 17.02 27.74 -8.10
C GLY A 16 17.49 28.03 -9.53
N GLY A 17 16.62 28.53 -10.41
CA GLY A 17 17.00 29.08 -11.71
C GLY A 17 17.07 28.08 -12.86
N VAL A 18 16.70 26.81 -12.66
CA VAL A 18 16.57 25.81 -13.73
C VAL A 18 15.35 26.15 -14.57
N ILE A 19 15.49 26.17 -15.90
CA ILE A 19 14.34 26.31 -16.79
C ILE A 19 13.82 24.92 -17.09
N VAL A 20 12.52 24.70 -16.87
CA VAL A 20 11.85 23.43 -17.12
C VAL A 20 10.79 23.64 -18.19
N ARG A 21 10.84 22.81 -19.24
CA ARG A 21 9.81 22.74 -20.27
C ARG A 21 9.06 21.42 -20.14
N ARG A 22 7.74 21.50 -20.06
CA ARG A 22 6.84 20.34 -19.96
C ARG A 22 6.12 20.08 -21.27
N HIS A 23 6.20 18.84 -21.71
CA HIS A 23 5.45 18.29 -22.82
C HIS A 23 4.47 17.24 -22.29
N VAL A 24 3.24 17.22 -22.82
CA VAL A 24 2.20 16.31 -22.36
C VAL A 24 1.58 15.62 -23.56
N GLU A 25 1.52 14.29 -23.51
CA GLU A 25 0.96 13.44 -24.54
C GLU A 25 -0.12 12.54 -23.93
N ALA A 26 -1.32 12.52 -24.52
CA ALA A 26 -2.37 11.61 -24.09
C ALA A 26 -2.03 10.16 -24.48
N LEU A 27 -2.27 9.22 -23.58
CA LEU A 27 -2.07 7.79 -23.81
C LEU A 27 -3.41 7.04 -23.76
N PRO A 28 -3.52 5.88 -24.43
CA PRO A 28 -4.62 4.96 -24.18
C PRO A 28 -4.65 4.54 -22.71
N HIS A 29 -5.79 4.65 -22.04
CA HIS A 29 -5.93 4.25 -20.63
C HIS A 29 -5.60 2.77 -20.42
N ASP A 30 -6.17 1.90 -21.27
CA ASP A 30 -6.03 0.47 -21.11
C ASP A 30 -4.60 0.05 -21.51
N GLY A 31 -3.83 -0.44 -20.53
CA GLY A 31 -2.47 -0.93 -20.75
C GLY A 31 -1.38 0.15 -20.74
N ALA A 32 -1.68 1.41 -20.40
CA ALA A 32 -0.73 2.53 -20.38
C ALA A 32 0.59 2.21 -19.64
N THR A 33 0.50 1.48 -18.53
CA THR A 33 1.64 1.14 -17.68
C THR A 33 2.32 -0.19 -18.01
N GLN A 34 1.79 -0.99 -18.95
CA GLN A 34 2.39 -2.30 -19.26
C GLN A 34 3.81 -2.20 -19.81
N PRO A 35 4.13 -1.30 -20.77
CA PRO A 35 5.50 -1.13 -21.24
C PRO A 35 6.48 -0.69 -20.12
N LEU A 36 5.98 0.13 -19.19
CA LEU A 36 6.73 0.57 -18.01
C LEU A 36 7.00 -0.59 -17.06
N ILE A 37 6.00 -1.42 -16.77
CA ILE A 37 6.13 -2.59 -15.89
C ILE A 37 7.21 -3.55 -16.42
N ASP A 38 7.21 -3.85 -17.72
CA ASP A 38 8.22 -4.72 -18.33
C ASP A 38 9.62 -4.09 -18.33
N ALA A 39 9.69 -2.78 -18.59
CA ALA A 39 10.94 -2.04 -18.60
C ALA A 39 11.65 -2.04 -17.23
N LEU A 40 10.90 -2.04 -16.13
CA LEU A 40 11.44 -2.02 -14.78
C LEU A 40 12.19 -3.30 -14.39
N ASP A 41 12.08 -4.39 -15.16
CA ASP A 41 12.90 -5.58 -14.93
C ASP A 41 14.40 -5.26 -15.05
N THR A 42 14.77 -4.41 -16.00
CA THR A 42 16.18 -4.14 -16.33
C THR A 42 16.56 -2.67 -16.29
N ARG A 43 15.60 -1.74 -16.31
CA ARG A 43 15.88 -0.30 -16.33
C ARG A 43 15.48 0.35 -15.01
N PRO A 44 16.36 1.16 -14.39
CA PRO A 44 16.05 1.92 -13.19
C PRO A 44 14.77 2.74 -13.34
N GLY A 45 14.00 2.81 -12.27
CA GLY A 45 12.72 3.51 -12.29
C GLY A 45 11.80 3.11 -11.15
N VAL A 46 10.63 3.75 -11.13
CA VAL A 46 9.62 3.59 -10.09
C VAL A 46 8.26 3.49 -10.76
N LEU A 47 7.45 2.54 -10.30
CA LEU A 47 6.01 2.54 -10.49
C LEU A 47 5.35 2.52 -9.10
N LEU A 48 4.52 3.53 -8.83
CA LEU A 48 3.60 3.60 -7.70
C LEU A 48 2.20 3.37 -8.24
N ALA A 49 1.44 2.50 -7.61
CA ALA A 49 0.09 2.13 -8.04
C ALA A 49 -0.85 2.09 -6.84
N SER A 50 -2.09 2.48 -7.02
CA SER A 50 -3.16 2.29 -6.05
C SER A 50 -4.31 1.57 -6.72
N SER A 51 -4.58 0.35 -6.26
CA SER A 51 -5.68 -0.48 -6.76
C SER A 51 -6.92 -0.42 -5.85
N TYR A 52 -6.87 0.45 -4.84
CA TYR A 52 -7.85 0.54 -3.77
C TYR A 52 -8.49 1.93 -3.75
N ASP A 53 -9.79 1.97 -3.55
CA ASP A 53 -10.56 3.20 -3.44
C ASP A 53 -11.19 3.25 -2.05
N TYR A 54 -10.97 4.36 -1.35
CA TYR A 54 -11.65 4.64 -0.09
C TYR A 54 -11.95 6.14 -0.05
N PRO A 55 -13.23 6.56 -0.01
CA PRO A 55 -13.61 7.95 -0.10
C PRO A 55 -12.83 8.86 0.85
N GLY A 56 -12.24 9.92 0.29
CA GLY A 56 -11.46 10.91 1.05
C GLY A 56 -10.05 10.46 1.48
N ARG A 57 -9.69 9.19 1.29
CA ARG A 57 -8.38 8.63 1.71
C ARG A 57 -7.54 8.13 0.54
N TYR A 58 -8.08 7.22 -0.26
CA TYR A 58 -7.37 6.57 -1.37
C TYR A 58 -8.17 6.72 -2.66
N VAL A 59 -7.45 6.91 -3.77
CA VAL A 59 -8.01 6.89 -5.11
C VAL A 59 -7.16 5.97 -5.96
N ARG A 60 -7.77 5.32 -6.95
CA ARG A 60 -7.03 4.45 -7.85
C ARG A 60 -6.23 5.25 -8.87
N PHE A 61 -4.93 5.03 -8.93
CA PHE A 61 -4.03 5.65 -9.90
C PHE A 61 -2.85 4.74 -10.20
N ASP A 62 -2.20 4.97 -11.34
CA ASP A 62 -0.82 4.52 -11.55
C ASP A 62 0.06 5.74 -11.87
N LEU A 63 1.26 5.80 -11.31
CA LEU A 63 2.23 6.85 -11.54
C LEU A 63 3.64 6.25 -11.61
N GLY A 64 4.35 6.42 -12.71
CA GLY A 64 5.70 5.87 -12.79
C GLY A 64 6.51 6.22 -14.04
N PHE A 65 7.74 5.73 -14.07
CA PHE A 65 8.74 6.05 -15.08
C PHE A 65 9.88 5.03 -15.11
N THR A 66 10.62 5.04 -16.22
CA THR A 66 11.94 4.41 -16.36
C THR A 66 12.93 5.43 -16.93
N ASP A 67 14.21 5.05 -16.92
CA ASP A 67 15.30 5.82 -17.51
C ASP A 67 15.48 7.24 -16.91
N PRO A 68 15.43 7.40 -15.57
CA PRO A 68 15.57 8.72 -14.96
C PRO A 68 16.97 9.30 -15.24
N PRO A 69 17.11 10.62 -15.48
CA PRO A 69 18.41 11.26 -15.68
C PRO A 69 19.32 11.18 -14.46
N LEU A 70 18.77 11.25 -13.24
CA LEU A 70 19.55 11.24 -12.00
C LEU A 70 19.06 10.19 -11.01
N VAL A 71 20.01 9.62 -10.28
CA VAL A 71 19.77 8.88 -9.04
C VAL A 71 20.50 9.55 -7.88
N PHE A 72 19.81 9.68 -6.76
CA PHE A 72 20.29 10.16 -5.48
C PHE A 72 20.34 8.97 -4.53
N THR A 73 21.51 8.62 -4.04
CA THR A 73 21.67 7.59 -3.02
C THR A 73 22.32 8.17 -1.78
N ALA A 74 21.89 7.73 -0.62
CA ALA A 74 22.52 8.13 0.63
C ALA A 74 22.75 6.93 1.55
N ARG A 75 23.83 7.02 2.31
CA ARG A 75 24.13 6.14 3.43
C ARG A 75 24.33 7.00 4.67
N MET A 76 23.58 6.73 5.71
CA MET A 76 23.75 7.39 7.01
C MET A 76 25.06 6.94 7.64
N THR A 77 25.73 7.86 8.32
CA THR A 77 26.99 7.66 9.02
C THR A 77 26.95 8.38 10.37
N GLY A 78 27.62 7.82 11.38
CA GLY A 78 27.71 8.49 12.68
C GLY A 78 26.33 8.79 13.30
N LEU A 79 26.22 9.95 13.96
CA LEU A 79 24.97 10.48 14.48
C LEU A 79 24.43 11.51 13.48
N ALA A 80 23.35 11.16 12.78
CA ALA A 80 22.68 11.93 11.73
C ALA A 80 23.51 12.26 10.46
N GLY A 81 24.83 12.15 10.47
CA GLY A 81 25.69 12.37 9.30
C GLY A 81 25.37 11.43 8.13
N ALA A 82 25.90 11.75 6.95
CA ALA A 82 25.66 10.93 5.76
C ALA A 82 26.73 11.13 4.68
N GLU A 83 26.87 10.09 3.86
CA GLU A 83 27.48 10.19 2.53
C GLU A 83 26.35 10.17 1.48
N VAL A 84 26.27 11.21 0.68
CA VAL A 84 25.25 11.40 -0.37
C VAL A 84 25.95 11.36 -1.72
N ASP A 85 25.40 10.59 -2.64
CA ASP A 85 25.92 10.33 -3.98
C ASP A 85 24.83 10.60 -5.00
N ILE A 86 25.08 11.54 -5.90
CA ILE A 86 24.17 11.96 -6.96
C ILE A 86 24.82 11.65 -8.28
N ARG A 87 24.20 10.77 -9.07
CA ARG A 87 24.78 10.25 -10.30
C ARG A 87 23.89 10.52 -11.50
N ALA A 88 24.50 10.99 -12.58
CA ALA A 88 23.92 11.02 -13.91
C ALA A 88 23.86 9.60 -14.49
N LEU A 89 22.66 9.15 -14.87
CA LEU A 89 22.46 7.84 -15.50
C LEU A 89 22.47 7.93 -17.03
N ASN A 90 22.38 9.14 -17.58
CA ASN A 90 22.46 9.45 -19.00
C ASN A 90 23.00 10.89 -19.19
N ALA A 91 23.18 11.30 -20.45
CA ALA A 91 23.68 12.62 -20.81
C ALA A 91 22.80 13.78 -20.28
N ARG A 92 21.50 13.54 -20.07
CA ARG A 92 20.56 14.53 -19.55
C ARG A 92 20.81 14.81 -18.08
N GLY A 93 21.16 13.79 -17.30
CA GLY A 93 21.61 13.94 -15.91
C GLY A 93 22.83 14.84 -15.78
N ARG A 94 23.82 14.71 -16.69
CA ARG A 94 25.04 15.53 -16.68
C ARG A 94 24.75 17.03 -16.81
N VAL A 95 23.71 17.41 -17.56
CA VAL A 95 23.28 18.82 -17.69
C VAL A 95 22.83 19.41 -16.35
N LEU A 96 22.29 18.58 -15.44
CA LEU A 96 21.76 19.01 -14.15
C LEU A 96 22.83 19.08 -13.04
N LEU A 97 23.91 18.30 -13.15
CA LEU A 97 24.95 18.21 -12.11
C LEU A 97 25.60 19.55 -11.75
N PRO A 98 25.88 20.50 -12.67
CA PRO A 98 26.44 21.80 -12.31
C PRO A 98 25.55 22.61 -11.36
N ALA A 99 24.23 22.61 -11.57
CA ALA A 99 23.29 23.29 -10.69
C ALA A 99 23.23 22.64 -9.29
N ILE A 100 23.21 21.31 -9.25
CA ILE A 100 23.23 20.53 -8.01
C ILE A 100 24.53 20.75 -7.23
N THR A 101 25.66 20.79 -7.94
CA THR A 101 26.98 21.05 -7.37
C THR A 101 27.02 22.39 -6.65
N ARG A 102 26.49 23.46 -7.27
CA ARG A 102 26.37 24.78 -6.62
C ARG A 102 25.45 24.72 -5.39
N ALA A 103 24.27 24.14 -5.54
CA ALA A 103 23.29 24.04 -4.45
C ALA A 103 23.85 23.31 -3.21
N LEU A 104 24.64 22.25 -3.41
CA LEU A 104 25.29 21.53 -2.32
C LEU A 104 26.56 22.21 -1.80
N GLY A 105 27.36 22.80 -2.69
CA GLY A 105 28.60 23.50 -2.32
C GLY A 105 28.37 24.69 -1.39
N ASP A 106 27.22 25.36 -1.54
CA ASP A 106 26.84 26.50 -0.71
C ASP A 106 26.12 26.08 0.60
N HIS A 107 25.82 24.79 0.76
CA HIS A 107 24.99 24.33 1.88
C HIS A 107 25.82 24.14 3.16
N PRO A 108 25.43 24.73 4.32
CA PRO A 108 26.24 24.75 5.54
C PRO A 108 26.49 23.36 6.16
N HIS A 109 25.64 22.38 5.86
CA HIS A 109 25.81 21.01 6.33
C HIS A 109 26.78 20.15 5.51
N VAL A 110 27.23 20.64 4.34
CA VAL A 110 28.14 19.91 3.45
C VAL A 110 29.59 20.26 3.82
N THR A 111 30.39 19.24 4.16
CA THR A 111 31.80 19.41 4.60
C THR A 111 32.82 19.01 3.55
N GLY A 112 32.39 18.22 2.58
CA GLY A 112 33.22 17.77 1.47
C GLY A 112 32.36 17.51 0.26
N LEU A 113 32.85 17.95 -0.88
CA LEU A 113 32.21 17.73 -2.18
C LEU A 113 33.27 17.18 -3.13
N MET A 114 33.00 16.03 -3.72
CA MET A 114 33.80 15.44 -4.80
C MET A 114 32.96 15.46 -6.06
N ILE A 115 33.54 15.95 -7.14
CA ILE A 115 32.86 16.15 -8.41
C ILE A 115 33.63 15.36 -9.46
N ASP A 116 32.90 14.52 -10.18
CA ASP A 116 33.33 13.80 -11.38
C ASP A 116 32.40 14.19 -12.54
N GLU A 117 32.69 13.70 -13.75
CA GLU A 117 31.92 13.95 -14.96
C GLU A 117 30.45 13.50 -14.83
N ASP A 118 30.22 12.36 -14.17
CA ASP A 118 28.90 11.73 -14.00
C ASP A 118 28.36 11.79 -12.58
N GLN A 119 29.09 12.38 -11.64
CA GLN A 119 28.82 12.14 -10.23
C GLN A 119 29.19 13.32 -9.33
N VAL A 120 28.35 13.57 -8.32
CA VAL A 120 28.62 14.49 -7.23
C VAL A 120 28.43 13.73 -5.92
N THR A 121 29.51 13.64 -5.13
CA THR A 121 29.48 13.01 -3.80
C THR A 121 29.65 14.09 -2.73
N ALA A 122 28.68 14.20 -1.84
CA ALA A 122 28.70 15.11 -0.70
C ALA A 122 28.82 14.36 0.63
N ARG A 123 29.73 14.82 1.48
CA ARG A 123 29.81 14.40 2.88
C ARG A 123 29.07 15.40 3.76
N ILE A 124 28.06 14.92 4.46
CA ILE A 124 27.29 15.72 5.41
C ILE A 124 27.94 15.61 6.79
N LEU A 125 28.01 16.72 7.52
CA LEU A 125 28.54 16.73 8.88
C LEU A 125 27.70 15.86 9.82
N ASP A 126 28.37 15.26 10.80
CA ASP A 126 27.69 14.60 11.91
C ASP A 126 26.96 15.65 12.76
N GLY A 127 25.73 15.34 13.15
CA GLY A 127 24.93 16.21 14.00
C GLY A 127 25.60 16.42 15.38
N PRO A 128 25.32 17.56 16.05
CA PRO A 128 25.83 17.82 17.38
C PRO A 128 25.39 16.73 18.37
N ALA A 129 26.23 16.51 19.38
CA ALA A 129 25.95 15.58 20.45
C ALA A 129 24.81 16.03 21.38
N GLU A 130 24.30 17.25 21.27
CA GLU A 130 23.15 17.75 22.04
C GLU A 130 22.40 18.76 21.18
N PHE A 131 21.07 18.65 21.12
CA PHE A 131 20.18 19.56 20.41
C PHE A 131 18.76 19.49 21.02
N PRO A 132 17.93 20.55 20.89
CA PRO A 132 16.51 20.51 21.25
C PRO A 132 15.76 19.49 20.37
N GLU A 133 14.88 18.68 20.96
CA GLU A 133 14.13 17.64 20.21
C GLU A 133 13.23 18.22 19.10
N GLU A 134 12.84 19.48 19.22
CA GLU A 134 12.11 20.25 18.21
C GLU A 134 12.92 20.47 16.92
N ASP A 135 14.26 20.47 17.03
CA ASP A 135 15.20 20.64 15.91
C ASP A 135 15.66 19.30 15.32
N ARG A 136 15.12 18.17 15.81
CA ARG A 136 15.58 16.83 15.43
C ARG A 136 15.54 16.58 13.91
N SER A 137 14.45 16.96 13.24
CA SER A 137 14.30 16.79 11.79
C SER A 137 15.13 17.78 10.97
N ARG A 138 15.67 18.82 11.61
CA ARG A 138 16.55 19.84 11.02
C ARG A 138 18.03 19.53 11.25
N GLN A 139 18.35 18.48 12.01
CA GLN A 139 19.73 18.08 12.20
C GLN A 139 20.42 17.73 10.86
N PRO A 140 21.71 18.04 10.73
CA PRO A 140 22.54 17.68 9.58
C PRO A 140 22.37 16.21 9.24
N SER A 141 21.97 15.94 8.00
CA SER A 141 21.74 14.59 7.48
C SER A 141 21.61 14.58 5.96
N ALA A 142 21.42 13.41 5.35
CA ALA A 142 21.11 13.33 3.92
C ALA A 142 19.89 14.18 3.52
N PHE A 143 18.96 14.41 4.45
CA PHE A 143 17.80 15.26 4.21
C PHE A 143 18.15 16.74 4.04
N SER A 144 19.34 17.17 4.50
CA SER A 144 19.87 18.49 4.19
C SER A 144 20.19 18.64 2.70
N ALA A 145 20.84 17.62 2.11
CA ALA A 145 21.10 17.59 0.68
C ALA A 145 19.78 17.47 -0.12
N ILE A 146 18.85 16.63 0.33
CA ILE A 146 17.53 16.48 -0.31
C ILE A 146 16.76 17.80 -0.30
N ARG A 147 16.77 18.56 0.82
CA ARG A 147 16.17 19.91 0.88
C ARG A 147 16.81 20.87 -0.11
N ALA A 148 18.14 20.92 -0.19
CA ALA A 148 18.83 21.76 -1.16
C ALA A 148 18.44 21.44 -2.62
N ILE A 149 18.20 20.16 -2.92
CA ILE A 149 17.70 19.72 -4.24
C ILE A 149 16.24 20.14 -4.44
N ILE A 150 15.38 19.98 -3.43
CA ILE A 150 13.99 20.44 -3.50
C ILE A 150 13.95 21.94 -3.76
N ASP A 151 14.73 22.74 -3.02
CA ASP A 151 14.82 24.18 -3.17
C ASP A 151 15.33 24.59 -4.57
N LEU A 152 16.30 23.86 -5.11
CA LEU A 152 16.83 24.07 -6.46
C LEU A 152 15.72 23.93 -7.52
N PHE A 153 14.86 22.93 -7.39
CA PHE A 153 13.81 22.64 -8.36
C PHE A 153 12.42 23.18 -7.97
N ALA A 154 12.29 23.87 -6.83
CA ALA A 154 11.02 24.26 -6.25
C ALA A 154 10.14 25.06 -7.23
N SER A 155 8.88 24.63 -7.37
CA SER A 155 7.89 25.26 -8.25
C SER A 155 6.47 24.72 -7.98
N PRO A 156 5.44 25.57 -8.00
CA PRO A 156 4.03 25.13 -7.90
C PRO A 156 3.43 24.69 -9.26
N GLU A 157 4.20 24.74 -10.36
CA GLU A 157 3.69 24.59 -11.73
C GLU A 157 3.33 23.15 -12.12
N ASP A 158 3.92 22.14 -11.46
CA ASP A 158 3.62 20.74 -11.72
C ASP A 158 3.76 19.85 -10.47
N PRO A 159 2.67 19.21 -10.01
CA PRO A 159 2.70 18.31 -8.86
C PRO A 159 3.31 16.92 -9.15
N HIS A 160 3.71 16.63 -10.39
CA HIS A 160 4.33 15.35 -10.78
C HIS A 160 5.85 15.43 -10.86
N LEU A 161 6.45 16.62 -10.91
CA LEU A 161 7.91 16.74 -10.92
C LEU A 161 8.44 16.71 -9.48
N GLY A 162 9.37 15.79 -9.21
CA GLY A 162 9.87 15.56 -7.86
C GLY A 162 10.84 14.38 -7.78
N LEU A 163 11.14 13.96 -6.55
CA LEU A 163 11.99 12.82 -6.24
C LEU A 163 11.16 11.60 -5.86
N TYR A 164 11.49 10.44 -6.42
CA TYR A 164 10.71 9.20 -6.28
C TYR A 164 11.60 8.03 -5.90
N GLY A 165 11.17 7.20 -4.95
CA GLY A 165 11.91 5.98 -4.63
C GLY A 165 11.65 5.45 -3.24
N ALA A 166 12.71 5.08 -2.53
CA ALA A 166 12.66 4.32 -1.29
C ALA A 166 13.57 4.90 -0.19
N PHE A 167 13.11 4.72 1.04
CA PHE A 167 13.73 5.12 2.30
C PHE A 167 13.86 3.88 3.19
N GLY A 168 15.07 3.59 3.64
CA GLY A 168 15.43 2.43 4.45
C GLY A 168 15.19 2.67 5.93
N TYR A 169 14.97 1.58 6.67
CA TYR A 169 14.67 1.59 8.10
C TYR A 169 15.77 2.28 8.93
N ASP A 170 17.03 2.11 8.54
CA ASP A 170 18.19 2.59 9.27
C ASP A 170 18.30 4.12 9.32
N ILE A 171 17.49 4.86 8.53
CA ILE A 171 17.33 6.32 8.66
C ILE A 171 16.95 6.69 10.11
N ALA A 172 16.00 6.00 10.72
CA ALA A 172 15.59 6.30 12.09
C ALA A 172 16.74 6.08 13.09
N LEU A 173 17.59 5.09 12.83
CA LEU A 173 18.73 4.75 13.68
C LEU A 173 19.83 5.80 13.62
N ALA A 174 19.88 6.61 12.56
CA ALA A 174 20.81 7.73 12.47
C ALA A 174 20.43 8.87 13.43
N PHE A 175 19.14 9.02 13.74
CA PHE A 175 18.65 10.05 14.67
C PHE A 175 18.47 9.52 16.10
N GLU A 176 18.49 8.20 16.29
CA GLU A 176 18.42 7.56 17.60
C GLU A 176 19.79 7.11 18.10
N ARG A 177 20.14 7.46 19.34
CA ARG A 177 21.38 6.97 19.96
C ARG A 177 21.21 5.55 20.46
N ILE A 178 21.32 4.58 19.55
CA ILE A 178 21.32 3.16 19.87
C ILE A 178 22.62 2.48 19.40
N PRO A 179 23.17 1.51 20.17
CA PRO A 179 24.27 0.69 19.70
C PRO A 179 23.82 -0.19 18.52
N LEU A 180 24.50 -0.07 17.39
CA LEU A 180 24.29 -0.94 16.23
C LEU A 180 25.14 -2.21 16.38
N VAL A 181 24.48 -3.36 16.57
CA VAL A 181 25.14 -4.66 16.76
C VAL A 181 25.09 -5.53 15.50
N ARG A 182 24.24 -5.18 14.52
CA ARG A 182 24.16 -5.88 13.24
C ARG A 182 25.11 -5.26 12.22
N LYS A 183 25.82 -6.13 11.51
CA LYS A 183 26.73 -5.71 10.45
C LYS A 183 25.94 -5.26 9.23
N ARG A 184 26.07 -3.99 8.86
CA ARG A 184 25.60 -3.46 7.57
C ARG A 184 26.63 -3.78 6.50
N MET A 185 26.17 -4.20 5.32
CA MET A 185 27.05 -4.47 4.19
C MET A 185 27.64 -3.17 3.63
N SER A 186 28.76 -3.25 2.92
CA SER A 186 29.42 -2.07 2.35
C SER A 186 28.57 -1.38 1.27
N ASP A 187 27.71 -2.15 0.60
CA ASP A 187 26.77 -1.68 -0.42
C ASP A 187 25.39 -1.30 0.15
N HIS A 188 25.26 -1.20 1.47
CA HIS A 188 24.04 -0.75 2.14
C HIS A 188 23.70 0.69 1.73
N ARG A 189 22.40 0.92 1.48
CA ARG A 189 21.84 2.21 1.09
C ARG A 189 20.63 2.49 1.96
N ASP A 190 20.54 3.69 2.48
CA ASP A 190 19.42 4.15 3.30
C ASP A 190 18.42 4.94 2.48
N ILE A 191 18.85 5.60 1.41
CA ILE A 191 17.96 6.36 0.52
C ILE A 191 18.35 6.03 -0.91
N VAL A 192 17.34 5.80 -1.76
CA VAL A 192 17.47 5.77 -3.22
C VAL A 192 16.28 6.53 -3.79
N LEU A 193 16.54 7.68 -4.40
CA LEU A 193 15.55 8.51 -5.05
C LEU A 193 15.98 8.81 -6.48
N TYR A 194 15.03 8.91 -7.39
CA TYR A 194 15.25 9.27 -8.79
C TYR A 194 14.57 10.59 -9.10
N LEU A 195 15.20 11.41 -9.93
CA LEU A 195 14.55 12.53 -10.60
C LEU A 195 14.17 12.05 -12.01
N PRO A 196 12.87 11.86 -12.33
CA PRO A 196 12.43 11.51 -13.66
C PRO A 196 12.38 12.73 -14.59
N ASP A 197 12.58 12.49 -15.88
CA ASP A 197 12.31 13.45 -16.96
C ASP A 197 11.17 13.00 -17.89
N ARG A 198 10.53 11.90 -17.54
CA ARG A 198 9.31 11.39 -18.17
C ARG A 198 8.51 10.64 -17.13
N VAL A 199 7.22 10.90 -17.03
CA VAL A 199 6.31 10.25 -16.06
C VAL A 199 5.02 9.87 -16.76
N ILE A 200 4.59 8.62 -16.60
CA ILE A 200 3.27 8.14 -17.00
C ILE A 200 2.35 8.30 -15.79
N SER A 201 1.22 9.00 -15.97
CA SER A 201 0.13 9.04 -14.99
C SER A 201 -1.14 8.43 -15.57
N VAL A 202 -1.85 7.67 -14.75
CA VAL A 202 -3.13 7.04 -15.07
C VAL A 202 -4.12 7.35 -13.96
N ASP A 203 -5.19 8.05 -14.31
CA ASP A 203 -6.36 8.25 -13.46
C ASP A 203 -7.40 7.18 -13.82
N HIS A 204 -7.53 6.17 -12.95
CA HIS A 204 -8.46 5.06 -13.15
C HIS A 204 -9.92 5.40 -12.83
N ALA A 205 -10.18 6.51 -12.13
CA ALA A 205 -11.54 7.00 -11.89
C ALA A 205 -12.05 7.75 -13.12
N ALA A 206 -11.22 8.62 -13.70
CA ALA A 206 -11.53 9.35 -14.92
C ALA A 206 -11.31 8.54 -16.21
N ARG A 207 -10.68 7.36 -16.13
CA ARG A 207 -10.26 6.53 -17.27
C ARG A 207 -9.37 7.27 -18.26
N ARG A 208 -8.38 8.00 -17.74
CA ARG A 208 -7.45 8.83 -18.53
C ARG A 208 -6.01 8.41 -18.24
N ALA A 209 -5.16 8.47 -19.25
CA ALA A 209 -3.72 8.28 -19.10
C ALA A 209 -2.97 9.31 -19.94
N TRP A 210 -1.79 9.72 -19.49
CA TRP A 210 -0.90 10.62 -20.21
C TRP A 210 0.55 10.41 -19.80
N SER A 211 1.45 10.79 -20.70
CA SER A 211 2.88 10.92 -20.47
C SER A 211 3.23 12.39 -20.31
N ILE A 212 4.00 12.73 -19.28
CA ILE A 212 4.56 14.05 -19.04
C ILE A 212 6.07 13.93 -19.26
N ALA A 213 6.63 14.63 -20.23
CA ALA A 213 8.07 14.70 -20.47
C ALA A 213 8.59 16.09 -20.10
N TYR A 214 9.78 16.12 -19.51
CA TYR A 214 10.45 17.32 -19.06
C TYR A 214 11.78 17.49 -19.78
N ASP A 215 12.05 18.72 -20.21
CA ASP A 215 13.35 19.16 -20.67
C ASP A 215 13.87 20.26 -19.76
N PHE A 216 15.16 20.17 -19.41
CA PHE A 216 15.81 21.05 -18.45
C PHE A 216 16.86 21.89 -19.17
N THR A 217 16.96 23.16 -18.79
CA THR A 217 18.05 24.04 -19.21
C THR A 217 18.75 24.64 -17.99
N VAL A 218 20.07 24.45 -17.91
CA VAL A 218 20.95 24.94 -16.85
C VAL A 218 22.11 25.69 -17.50
N ASP A 219 22.32 26.95 -17.12
CA ASP A 219 23.41 27.80 -17.61
C ASP A 219 23.58 27.82 -19.16
N GLY A 220 22.47 27.67 -19.89
CA GLY A 220 22.44 27.64 -21.37
C GLY A 220 22.59 26.26 -22.01
N ALA A 221 22.93 25.21 -21.26
CA ALA A 221 22.90 23.83 -21.72
C ALA A 221 21.48 23.24 -21.58
N SER A 222 20.93 22.66 -22.64
CA SER A 222 19.58 22.07 -22.68
C SER A 222 19.62 20.56 -22.85
N THR A 223 18.59 19.88 -22.35
CA THR A 223 18.36 18.45 -22.60
C THR A 223 17.55 18.15 -23.86
N ASP A 224 16.95 19.14 -24.54
CA ASP A 224 15.92 18.94 -25.59
C ASP A 224 16.24 17.82 -26.60
N ASP A 225 17.49 17.74 -27.09
CA ASP A 225 17.92 16.78 -28.12
C ASP A 225 18.74 15.60 -27.58
N LEU A 226 18.83 15.45 -26.26
CA LEU A 226 19.60 14.39 -25.63
C LEU A 226 18.74 13.12 -25.42
N PRO A 227 19.29 11.92 -25.67
CA PRO A 227 18.58 10.66 -25.47
C PRO A 227 18.25 10.43 -23.99
N ARG A 228 17.11 9.79 -23.74
CA ARG A 228 16.62 9.48 -22.40
C ARG A 228 17.03 8.10 -21.92
N GLU A 229 17.28 7.14 -22.82
CA GLU A 229 17.55 5.76 -22.42
C GLU A 229 18.78 5.65 -21.53
N VAL A 230 18.66 4.84 -20.48
CA VAL A 230 19.79 4.42 -19.65
C VAL A 230 20.23 3.03 -20.06
N HIS A 231 21.48 2.68 -19.76
CA HIS A 231 21.94 1.30 -19.94
C HIS A 231 21.15 0.34 -19.04
N ALA A 232 20.68 -0.75 -19.63
CA ALA A 232 19.96 -1.79 -18.89
C ALA A 232 20.89 -2.51 -17.91
N ASP A 233 20.46 -2.65 -16.67
CA ASP A 233 21.10 -3.51 -15.68
C ASP A 233 20.90 -4.98 -16.09
N ILE A 234 21.98 -5.75 -16.06
CA ILE A 234 21.92 -7.20 -16.27
C ILE A 234 21.42 -7.82 -14.96
N ALA A 235 20.26 -8.47 -15.01
CA ALA A 235 19.72 -9.18 -13.87
C ALA A 235 20.69 -10.29 -13.42
N ALA A 236 21.00 -10.32 -12.12
CA ALA A 236 21.75 -11.41 -11.53
C ALA A 236 21.00 -12.75 -11.75
N PRO A 237 21.71 -13.84 -12.11
CA PRO A 237 21.08 -15.14 -12.26
C PRO A 237 20.45 -15.58 -10.92
N PRO A 238 19.36 -16.37 -10.94
CA PRO A 238 18.75 -16.88 -9.72
C PRO A 238 19.78 -17.63 -8.87
N ALA A 239 19.86 -17.29 -7.59
CA ALA A 239 20.74 -18.01 -6.67
C ALA A 239 20.12 -19.39 -6.38
N ALA A 240 20.59 -20.43 -7.07
CA ALA A 240 20.07 -21.80 -6.97
C ALA A 240 20.09 -22.35 -5.52
N ASN A 241 21.03 -21.87 -4.71
CA ASN A 241 21.11 -22.11 -3.26
C ASN A 241 20.70 -20.86 -2.48
N ALA A 242 19.49 -20.34 -2.71
CA ALA A 242 18.97 -19.28 -1.87
C ALA A 242 19.03 -19.74 -0.41
N ALA A 243 19.62 -18.90 0.46
CA ALA A 243 19.78 -19.22 1.87
C ALA A 243 18.43 -19.60 2.49
N ALA A 244 18.44 -20.50 3.48
CA ALA A 244 17.24 -20.83 4.22
C ALA A 244 16.59 -19.59 4.86
N ASP A 245 15.32 -19.73 5.23
CA ASP A 245 14.64 -18.77 6.11
C ASP A 245 15.53 -18.51 7.34
N ASP A 246 15.60 -17.27 7.81
CA ASP A 246 16.57 -16.92 8.85
C ASP A 246 16.23 -17.52 10.22
N MET A 247 14.98 -17.93 10.45
CA MET A 247 14.49 -18.56 11.66
C MET A 247 13.72 -19.84 11.33
N GLY A 248 14.07 -20.94 11.98
CA GLY A 248 13.28 -22.18 11.94
C GLY A 248 12.03 -22.12 12.83
N PRO A 249 11.17 -23.17 12.79
CA PRO A 249 9.99 -23.27 13.65
C PRO A 249 10.35 -23.14 15.14
N GLY A 250 9.61 -22.31 15.88
CA GLY A 250 9.81 -22.08 17.32
C GLY A 250 10.85 -21.01 17.66
N GLU A 251 11.72 -20.63 16.72
CA GLU A 251 12.72 -19.59 16.99
C GLU A 251 12.09 -18.20 17.12
N TYR A 252 11.03 -17.91 16.37
CA TYR A 252 10.29 -16.66 16.56
C TYR A 252 9.53 -16.65 17.89
N ALA A 253 8.94 -17.78 18.29
CA ALA A 253 8.31 -17.93 19.59
C ALA A 253 9.29 -17.63 20.74
N ALA A 254 10.55 -18.08 20.64
CA ALA A 254 11.59 -17.74 21.61
C ALA A 254 11.92 -16.23 21.66
N VAL A 255 11.80 -15.51 20.53
CA VAL A 255 11.92 -14.05 20.50
C VAL A 255 10.76 -13.39 21.25
N VAL A 256 9.55 -13.94 21.15
CA VAL A 256 8.38 -13.46 21.91
C VAL A 256 8.57 -13.70 23.40
N GLU A 257 9.00 -14.90 23.80
CA GLU A 257 9.30 -15.23 25.20
C GLU A 257 10.35 -14.29 25.81
N ALA A 258 11.34 -13.86 25.02
CA ALA A 258 12.34 -12.89 25.44
C ALA A 258 11.81 -11.45 25.58
N ALA A 259 10.68 -11.11 24.95
CA ALA A 259 10.05 -9.79 25.06
C ALA A 259 9.18 -9.67 26.32
N LEU A 260 8.55 -10.77 26.77
CA LEU A 260 7.61 -10.76 27.92
C LEU A 260 8.21 -10.15 29.21
N PRO A 261 9.45 -10.47 29.63
CA PRO A 261 10.07 -9.83 30.79
C PRO A 261 10.30 -8.32 30.62
N GLU A 262 10.52 -7.84 29.40
CA GLU A 262 10.71 -6.41 29.11
C GLU A 262 9.40 -5.64 29.28
N PHE A 263 8.27 -6.24 28.87
CA PHE A 263 6.94 -5.68 29.15
C PHE A 263 6.64 -5.69 30.64
N ALA A 264 6.92 -6.79 31.34
CA ALA A 264 6.70 -6.90 32.78
C ALA A 264 7.51 -5.87 33.59
N ALA A 265 8.71 -5.54 33.14
CA ALA A 265 9.56 -4.51 33.73
C ALA A 265 9.14 -3.08 33.36
N GLY A 266 8.27 -2.90 32.35
CA GLY A 266 7.89 -1.59 31.81
C GLY A 266 8.95 -0.96 30.90
N ASN A 267 9.90 -1.75 30.39
CA ASN A 267 10.91 -1.29 29.43
C ASN A 267 10.32 -1.11 28.03
N LEU A 268 9.31 -1.92 27.71
CA LEU A 268 8.54 -1.88 26.48
C LEU A 268 7.04 -1.86 26.83
N PHE A 269 6.25 -1.22 25.98
CA PHE A 269 4.79 -1.36 25.91
C PHE A 269 4.39 -2.22 24.73
N GLU A 270 5.12 -2.05 23.62
CA GLU A 270 4.92 -2.74 22.34
C GLU A 270 6.25 -2.90 21.62
N VAL A 271 6.48 -4.01 20.93
CA VAL A 271 7.61 -4.17 19.99
C VAL A 271 7.25 -5.07 18.81
N VAL A 272 7.75 -4.75 17.62
CA VAL A 272 7.41 -5.46 16.37
C VAL A 272 8.66 -6.10 15.74
N PRO A 273 9.17 -7.24 16.25
CA PRO A 273 10.27 -7.96 15.62
C PRO A 273 9.82 -8.65 14.33
N GLY A 274 10.72 -8.71 13.35
CA GLY A 274 10.53 -9.39 12.08
C GLY A 274 11.50 -10.54 11.85
N ARG A 275 11.07 -11.49 11.02
CA ARG A 275 11.89 -12.58 10.46
C ARG A 275 11.85 -12.59 8.94
N VAL A 276 12.84 -13.21 8.31
CA VAL A 276 13.05 -13.20 6.86
C VAL A 276 12.85 -14.58 6.26
N PHE A 277 11.91 -14.65 5.31
CA PHE A 277 11.71 -15.78 4.42
C PHE A 277 12.47 -15.55 3.13
N ARG A 278 13.12 -16.60 2.60
CA ARG A 278 13.98 -16.49 1.42
C ARG A 278 13.64 -17.51 0.36
N ARG A 279 13.59 -17.07 -0.90
CA ARG A 279 13.40 -17.95 -2.06
C ARG A 279 14.34 -17.56 -3.20
N PRO A 280 14.71 -18.48 -4.10
CA PRO A 280 15.39 -18.12 -5.34
C PRO A 280 14.51 -17.18 -6.18
N ALA A 281 15.07 -16.10 -6.70
CA ALA A 281 14.35 -15.17 -7.58
C ALA A 281 14.36 -15.70 -9.03
N THR A 282 13.43 -16.59 -9.36
CA THR A 282 13.32 -17.22 -10.69
C THR A 282 12.36 -16.52 -11.64
N THR A 283 11.50 -15.65 -11.11
CA THR A 283 10.47 -14.94 -11.86
C THR A 283 10.86 -13.46 -11.99
N PRO A 284 10.71 -12.84 -13.18
CA PRO A 284 10.97 -11.41 -13.36
C PRO A 284 10.15 -10.53 -12.40
N PRO A 285 10.71 -9.42 -11.86
CA PRO A 285 10.00 -8.48 -11.00
C PRO A 285 8.65 -7.99 -11.55
N SER A 286 8.56 -7.73 -12.85
CA SER A 286 7.35 -7.31 -13.57
C SER A 286 6.19 -8.31 -13.40
N GLU A 287 6.49 -9.60 -13.58
CA GLU A 287 5.54 -10.69 -13.44
C GLU A 287 5.14 -10.91 -11.97
N LEU A 288 6.09 -10.79 -11.04
CA LEU A 288 5.78 -10.81 -9.60
C LEU A 288 4.83 -9.67 -9.21
N PHE A 289 5.07 -8.46 -9.71
CA PHE A 289 4.22 -7.30 -9.46
C PHE A 289 2.80 -7.50 -10.00
N ARG A 290 2.68 -8.02 -11.24
CA ARG A 290 1.38 -8.35 -11.85
C ARG A 290 0.59 -9.38 -11.04
N ARG A 291 1.25 -10.45 -10.59
CA ARG A 291 0.65 -11.47 -9.71
C ARG A 291 0.20 -10.87 -8.39
N LEU A 292 1.03 -10.02 -7.80
CA LEU A 292 0.73 -9.35 -6.53
C LEU A 292 -0.51 -8.45 -6.67
N CYS A 293 -0.58 -7.61 -7.70
CA CYS A 293 -1.74 -6.74 -7.94
C CYS A 293 -3.04 -7.53 -8.13
N ARG A 294 -2.99 -8.68 -8.83
CA ARG A 294 -4.17 -9.55 -9.03
C ARG A 294 -4.63 -10.24 -7.74
N ARG A 295 -3.69 -10.63 -6.89
CA ARG A 295 -3.97 -11.45 -5.69
C ARG A 295 -4.21 -10.63 -4.43
N ASN A 296 -3.58 -9.46 -4.32
CA ASN A 296 -3.58 -8.63 -3.12
C ASN A 296 -3.62 -7.13 -3.48
N PRO A 297 -4.76 -6.61 -3.95
CA PRO A 297 -4.93 -5.17 -4.16
C PRO A 297 -4.72 -4.41 -2.84
N ALA A 298 -4.03 -3.28 -2.93
CA ALA A 298 -3.63 -2.45 -1.80
C ALA A 298 -3.58 -0.97 -2.18
N PRO A 299 -3.67 -0.05 -1.20
CA PRO A 299 -3.58 1.39 -1.42
C PRO A 299 -2.20 1.84 -1.92
N TYR A 300 -1.13 1.14 -1.55
CA TYR A 300 0.25 1.44 -1.97
C TYR A 300 0.92 0.23 -2.62
N GLY A 301 0.58 -0.03 -3.89
CA GLY A 301 1.31 -0.92 -4.78
C GLY A 301 2.58 -0.26 -5.31
N PHE A 302 3.65 -1.02 -5.48
CA PHE A 302 4.88 -0.51 -6.09
C PHE A 302 5.74 -1.59 -6.74
N LEU A 303 6.43 -1.18 -7.81
CA LEU A 303 7.54 -1.88 -8.44
C LEU A 303 8.68 -0.87 -8.62
N ILE A 304 9.78 -1.08 -7.92
CA ILE A 304 10.92 -0.16 -7.94
C ILE A 304 12.17 -0.94 -8.33
N ASN A 305 12.82 -0.51 -9.40
CA ASN A 305 14.18 -0.96 -9.73
C ASN A 305 15.16 0.05 -9.12
N LEU A 306 15.84 -0.38 -8.05
CA LEU A 306 16.81 0.43 -7.30
C LEU A 306 18.20 0.42 -7.94
N GLY A 307 18.35 -0.24 -9.10
CA GLY A 307 19.64 -0.55 -9.70
C GLY A 307 20.49 -1.51 -8.86
N ARG A 308 21.64 -1.91 -9.40
CA ARG A 308 22.57 -2.87 -8.76
C ARG A 308 21.93 -4.24 -8.50
N SER A 309 21.09 -4.71 -9.44
CA SER A 309 20.33 -5.96 -9.30
C SER A 309 19.49 -6.01 -8.01
N GLU A 310 18.86 -4.90 -7.64
CA GLU A 310 17.99 -4.79 -6.48
C GLU A 310 16.62 -4.19 -6.85
N HIS A 311 15.54 -4.90 -6.49
CA HIS A 311 14.16 -4.51 -6.77
C HIS A 311 13.30 -4.59 -5.51
N LEU A 312 12.31 -3.71 -5.42
CA LEU A 312 11.24 -3.78 -4.44
C LEU A 312 9.91 -3.99 -5.15
N ILE A 313 9.18 -5.03 -4.76
CA ILE A 313 7.85 -5.36 -5.28
C ILE A 313 6.92 -5.47 -4.08
N GLY A 314 5.89 -4.62 -4.00
CA GLY A 314 5.05 -4.60 -2.82
C GLY A 314 3.64 -4.08 -3.04
N ALA A 315 2.81 -4.35 -2.05
CA ALA A 315 1.41 -3.95 -1.95
C ALA A 315 1.12 -3.62 -0.49
N SER A 316 1.61 -2.46 -0.07
CA SER A 316 1.54 -2.03 1.32
C SER A 316 0.12 -1.57 1.68
N PRO A 317 -0.41 -2.03 2.82
CA PRO A 317 -1.72 -1.59 3.31
C PRO A 317 -1.67 -0.22 3.98
N GLU A 318 -0.49 0.28 4.37
CA GLU A 318 -0.37 1.37 5.35
C GLU A 318 0.26 2.62 4.75
N MET A 319 -0.50 3.72 4.80
CA MET A 319 0.01 5.07 4.56
C MET A 319 1.03 5.40 5.65
N TYR A 320 2.22 5.87 5.25
CA TYR A 320 3.18 6.37 6.21
C TYR A 320 2.89 7.83 6.54
N VAL A 321 3.33 8.76 5.69
CA VAL A 321 3.05 10.19 5.81
C VAL A 321 2.63 10.74 4.45
N ARG A 322 1.51 11.46 4.44
CA ARG A 322 1.08 12.28 3.31
C ARG A 322 1.02 13.73 3.73
N VAL A 323 1.61 14.61 2.91
CA VAL A 323 1.52 16.05 3.06
C VAL A 323 0.94 16.64 1.79
N THR A 324 -0.14 17.40 1.93
CA THR A 324 -0.76 18.16 0.84
C THR A 324 -0.91 19.61 1.26
N GLY A 325 -0.14 20.50 0.63
CA GLY A 325 0.12 21.86 1.09
C GLY A 325 0.70 21.83 2.50
N ARG A 326 -0.13 22.15 3.50
CA ARG A 326 0.25 22.11 4.92
C ARG A 326 -0.44 21.00 5.71
N ARG A 327 -1.37 20.25 5.12
CA ARG A 327 -2.10 19.18 5.82
C ARG A 327 -1.24 17.93 5.87
N ILE A 328 -0.98 17.41 7.08
CA ILE A 328 -0.29 16.15 7.33
C ILE A 328 -1.34 15.09 7.63
N GLU A 329 -1.24 13.93 7.01
CA GLU A 329 -2.13 12.79 7.26
C GLU A 329 -1.33 11.50 7.42
N THR A 330 -1.81 10.64 8.31
CA THR A 330 -1.33 9.28 8.52
C THR A 330 -2.53 8.37 8.78
N CYS A 331 -2.37 7.07 8.56
CA CYS A 331 -3.44 6.09 8.82
C CYS A 331 -2.86 4.89 9.57
N PRO A 332 -2.68 4.97 10.90
CA PRO A 332 -2.22 3.84 11.70
C PRO A 332 -3.17 2.64 11.54
N ILE A 333 -2.60 1.46 11.31
CA ILE A 333 -3.34 0.21 11.13
C ILE A 333 -2.93 -0.79 12.20
N SER A 334 -3.91 -1.34 12.89
CA SER A 334 -3.73 -2.48 13.79
C SER A 334 -5.01 -3.30 13.81
N GLY A 335 -4.98 -4.56 14.25
CA GLY A 335 -6.10 -5.47 14.06
C GLY A 335 -6.13 -6.06 12.67
N THR A 336 -5.89 -7.36 12.58
CA THR A 336 -6.00 -8.11 11.31
C THR A 336 -6.82 -9.36 11.51
N ILE A 337 -7.90 -9.51 10.74
CA ILE A 337 -8.63 -10.77 10.66
C ILE A 337 -8.84 -11.16 9.19
N ALA A 338 -8.78 -12.46 8.89
CA ALA A 338 -9.04 -12.94 7.54
C ALA A 338 -10.50 -12.70 7.14
N ARG A 339 -10.78 -12.51 5.85
CA ARG A 339 -12.14 -12.47 5.30
C ARG A 339 -12.86 -13.81 5.53
N GLY A 340 -14.16 -13.73 5.79
CA GLY A 340 -15.08 -14.86 5.83
C GLY A 340 -15.38 -15.38 4.42
N ARG A 341 -16.09 -16.51 4.33
CA ARG A 341 -16.51 -17.07 3.03
C ARG A 341 -17.65 -16.29 2.39
N ASP A 342 -18.39 -15.54 3.20
CA ASP A 342 -19.52 -14.71 2.80
C ASP A 342 -19.65 -13.49 3.72
N ALA A 343 -20.65 -12.65 3.44
CA ALA A 343 -20.90 -11.41 4.17
C ALA A 343 -21.32 -11.61 5.63
N ILE A 344 -21.94 -12.76 5.96
CA ILE A 344 -22.37 -13.05 7.33
C ILE A 344 -21.14 -13.40 8.16
N GLU A 345 -20.28 -14.27 7.63
CA GLU A 345 -19.02 -14.63 8.28
C GLU A 345 -18.09 -13.41 8.37
N ASP A 346 -18.04 -12.55 7.36
CA ASP A 346 -17.33 -11.25 7.44
C ASP A 346 -17.88 -10.40 8.60
N ALA A 347 -19.19 -10.27 8.76
CA ALA A 347 -19.79 -9.50 9.85
C ALA A 347 -19.45 -10.08 11.24
N GLU A 348 -19.46 -11.40 11.39
CA GLU A 348 -19.06 -12.08 12.63
C GLU A 348 -17.57 -11.86 12.95
N ARG A 349 -16.72 -11.90 11.93
CA ARG A 349 -15.28 -11.64 12.05
C ARG A 349 -14.99 -10.19 12.38
N ILE A 350 -15.68 -9.23 11.75
CA ILE A 350 -15.63 -7.81 12.10
C ILE A 350 -16.03 -7.60 13.55
N ARG A 351 -17.12 -8.24 14.01
CA ARG A 351 -17.56 -8.14 15.40
C ARG A 351 -16.51 -8.69 16.36
N THR A 352 -15.87 -9.80 16.02
CA THR A 352 -14.77 -10.39 16.79
C THR A 352 -13.59 -9.42 16.88
N LEU A 353 -13.18 -8.82 15.76
CA LEU A 353 -12.09 -7.85 15.71
C LEU A 353 -12.40 -6.61 16.56
N LEU A 354 -13.62 -6.07 16.45
CA LEU A 354 -14.05 -4.91 17.23
C LEU A 354 -14.27 -5.20 18.71
N ALA A 355 -14.48 -6.46 19.09
CA ALA A 355 -14.61 -6.86 20.49
C ALA A 355 -13.26 -7.20 21.16
N SER A 356 -12.16 -7.26 20.38
CA SER A 356 -10.85 -7.61 20.92
C SER A 356 -10.24 -6.43 21.68
N ALA A 357 -10.07 -6.60 23.00
CA ALA A 357 -9.41 -5.63 23.84
C ALA A 357 -7.91 -5.46 23.50
N LYS A 358 -7.25 -6.53 23.06
CA LYS A 358 -5.86 -6.51 22.60
C LYS A 358 -5.70 -5.57 21.39
N GLU A 359 -6.48 -5.82 20.34
CA GLU A 359 -6.39 -5.04 19.09
C GLU A 359 -6.79 -3.57 19.29
N GLU A 360 -7.76 -3.31 20.19
CA GLU A 360 -8.10 -1.94 20.59
C GLU A 360 -6.95 -1.23 21.32
N ALA A 361 -6.26 -1.93 22.23
CA ALA A 361 -5.12 -1.39 22.94
C ALA A 361 -3.94 -1.09 22.00
N GLU A 362 -3.63 -2.02 21.09
CA GLU A 362 -2.58 -1.88 20.08
C GLU A 362 -2.84 -0.66 19.17
N LEU A 363 -4.05 -0.55 18.62
CA LEU A 363 -4.39 0.59 17.76
C LEU A 363 -4.38 1.92 18.52
N THR A 364 -4.80 1.91 19.79
CA THR A 364 -4.76 3.11 20.64
C THR A 364 -3.32 3.56 20.86
N MET A 365 -2.40 2.64 21.14
CA MET A 365 -0.98 2.94 21.31
C MET A 365 -0.38 3.52 20.02
N CYS A 366 -0.63 2.86 18.88
CA CYS A 366 -0.19 3.34 17.56
C CYS A 366 -0.67 4.77 17.28
N THR A 367 -1.93 5.04 17.59
CA THR A 367 -2.57 6.34 17.36
C THR A 367 -2.01 7.43 18.27
N ASP A 368 -1.77 7.13 19.55
CA ASP A 368 -1.24 8.12 20.49
C ASP A 368 0.22 8.47 20.21
N VAL A 369 1.04 7.51 19.78
CA VAL A 369 2.40 7.80 19.33
C VAL A 369 2.39 8.61 18.02
N ASP A 370 1.52 8.24 17.07
CA ASP A 370 1.35 9.01 15.83
C ASP A 370 0.94 10.47 16.11
N ARG A 371 0.04 10.70 17.07
CA ARG A 371 -0.33 12.06 17.52
C ARG A 371 0.85 12.79 18.15
N ASN A 372 1.64 12.11 18.97
CA ASN A 372 2.86 12.67 19.57
C ASN A 372 3.85 13.12 18.49
N ASP A 373 4.14 12.27 17.52
CA ASP A 373 5.10 12.55 16.44
C ASP A 373 4.64 13.72 15.58
N LYS A 374 3.35 13.72 15.23
CA LYS A 374 2.73 14.79 14.44
C LYS A 374 2.72 16.12 15.18
N SER A 375 2.52 16.10 16.51
CA SER A 375 2.46 17.31 17.33
C SER A 375 3.78 18.08 17.36
N ARG A 376 4.92 17.42 17.13
CA ARG A 376 6.25 18.07 17.08
C ARG A 376 6.37 19.14 15.99
N VAL A 377 5.67 18.95 14.89
CA VAL A 377 5.78 19.78 13.66
C VAL A 377 4.46 20.44 13.27
N SER A 378 3.42 20.28 14.09
CA SER A 378 2.08 20.77 13.78
C SER A 378 1.73 22.03 14.57
N VAL A 379 0.84 22.86 14.02
CA VAL A 379 0.21 23.97 14.73
C VAL A 379 -0.46 23.41 15.99
N PRO A 380 -0.19 23.95 17.20
CA PRO A 380 -0.83 23.49 18.43
C PRO A 380 -2.37 23.44 18.31
N GLY A 381 -2.97 22.32 18.71
CA GLY A 381 -4.42 22.09 18.63
C GLY A 381 -4.94 21.71 17.23
N SER A 382 -4.09 21.60 16.21
CA SER A 382 -4.50 21.15 14.87
C SER A 382 -4.56 19.62 14.72
N VAL A 383 -3.86 18.86 15.57
CA VAL A 383 -3.82 17.39 15.49
C VAL A 383 -5.14 16.79 15.95
N ARG A 384 -5.81 16.03 15.08
CA ARG A 384 -7.15 15.46 15.31
C ARG A 384 -7.23 14.03 14.77
N ILE A 385 -7.98 13.19 15.47
CA ILE A 385 -8.40 11.88 14.97
C ILE A 385 -9.73 12.09 14.24
N VAL A 386 -9.72 12.00 12.91
CA VAL A 386 -10.92 12.19 12.08
C VAL A 386 -11.68 10.90 11.80
N GLY A 387 -11.02 9.75 11.97
CA GLY A 387 -11.64 8.43 11.95
C GLY A 387 -10.99 7.54 13.00
N ARG A 388 -11.78 6.83 13.78
CA ARG A 388 -11.30 5.88 14.79
C ARG A 388 -11.92 4.51 14.57
N ARG A 389 -11.10 3.45 14.64
CA ARG A 389 -11.46 2.03 14.48
C ARG A 389 -12.32 1.78 13.25
N GLN A 390 -12.04 2.48 12.16
CA GLN A 390 -12.78 2.30 10.92
C GLN A 390 -12.41 0.95 10.30
N ILE A 391 -13.43 0.25 9.80
CA ILE A 391 -13.24 -1.04 9.15
C ILE A 391 -12.83 -0.80 7.70
N GLU A 392 -11.64 -1.25 7.34
CA GLU A 392 -11.19 -1.35 5.97
C GLU A 392 -11.16 -2.81 5.52
N MET A 393 -11.91 -3.09 4.45
CA MET A 393 -12.03 -4.44 3.90
C MET A 393 -11.14 -4.61 2.68
N TYR A 394 -10.19 -5.52 2.78
CA TYR A 394 -9.32 -5.93 1.69
C TYR A 394 -9.79 -7.27 1.10
N SER A 395 -9.15 -7.71 0.02
CA SER A 395 -9.50 -8.94 -0.68
C SER A 395 -9.44 -10.20 0.22
N ARG A 396 -8.49 -10.24 1.15
CA ARG A 396 -8.26 -11.39 2.05
C ARG A 396 -8.31 -11.06 3.53
N LEU A 397 -8.19 -9.79 3.90
CA LEU A 397 -8.07 -9.33 5.28
C LEU A 397 -9.06 -8.20 5.55
N ILE A 398 -9.36 -8.00 6.82
CA ILE A 398 -10.10 -6.87 7.35
C ILE A 398 -9.19 -6.23 8.39
N HIS A 399 -9.08 -4.91 8.33
CA HIS A 399 -8.24 -4.11 9.22
C HIS A 399 -9.06 -3.07 9.96
N THR A 400 -8.66 -2.76 11.19
CA THR A 400 -9.08 -1.53 11.88
C THR A 400 -8.06 -0.42 11.63
N VAL A 401 -8.56 0.75 11.26
CA VAL A 401 -7.73 1.89 10.83
C VAL A 401 -8.18 3.15 11.55
N ASP A 402 -7.22 3.88 12.10
CA ASP A 402 -7.40 5.25 12.56
C ASP A 402 -6.91 6.21 11.47
N HIS A 403 -7.48 7.41 11.41
CA HIS A 403 -7.05 8.47 10.50
C HIS A 403 -6.78 9.72 11.31
N VAL A 404 -5.52 10.10 11.33
CA VAL A 404 -5.03 11.23 12.10
C VAL A 404 -4.56 12.30 11.13
N GLU A 405 -5.00 13.52 11.35
CA GLU A 405 -4.57 14.69 10.58
C GLU A 405 -3.99 15.77 11.48
N GLY A 406 -3.20 16.65 10.89
CA GLY A 406 -2.66 17.84 11.51
C GLY A 406 -2.32 18.90 10.46
N MET A 407 -1.93 20.08 10.92
CA MET A 407 -1.49 21.18 10.05
C MET A 407 -0.03 21.50 10.37
N LEU A 408 0.88 21.40 9.41
CA LEU A 408 2.29 21.82 9.57
C LEU A 408 2.35 23.23 10.15
N ALA A 409 3.16 23.45 11.18
CA ALA A 409 3.46 24.78 11.70
C ALA A 409 4.36 25.58 10.74
N ASP A 410 4.43 26.90 10.94
CA ASP A 410 5.25 27.77 10.09
C ASP A 410 6.73 27.38 10.21
N GLY A 411 7.43 27.34 9.07
CA GLY A 411 8.85 26.97 9.02
C GLY A 411 9.12 25.46 8.99
N TYR A 412 8.10 24.60 9.02
CA TYR A 412 8.25 23.16 8.79
C TYR A 412 7.85 22.76 7.36
N ASP A 413 8.53 21.75 6.83
CA ASP A 413 8.29 21.17 5.52
C ASP A 413 7.81 19.71 5.60
N ALA A 414 7.50 19.11 4.45
CA ALA A 414 7.05 17.73 4.39
C ALA A 414 8.10 16.72 4.90
N LEU A 415 9.40 17.05 4.81
CA LEU A 415 10.46 16.19 5.34
C LEU A 415 10.52 16.25 6.87
N ASP A 416 10.12 17.37 7.49
CA ASP A 416 9.95 17.42 8.95
C ASP A 416 8.81 16.52 9.42
N ALA A 417 7.68 16.50 8.70
CA ALA A 417 6.62 15.55 8.95
C ALA A 417 7.12 14.10 8.79
N PHE A 418 7.80 13.80 7.69
CA PHE A 418 8.37 12.48 7.42
C PHE A 418 9.31 12.00 8.52
N LEU A 419 10.31 12.82 8.89
CA LEU A 419 11.35 12.44 9.85
C LEU A 419 10.82 12.35 11.28
N SER A 420 9.87 13.21 11.66
CA SER A 420 9.29 13.19 13.01
C SER A 420 8.50 11.92 13.29
N HIS A 421 7.93 11.30 12.25
CA HIS A 421 7.22 10.03 12.37
C HIS A 421 8.15 8.80 12.28
N CYS A 422 9.44 8.94 11.94
CA CYS A 422 10.33 7.80 11.65
C CYS A 422 10.54 6.92 12.89
N TRP A 423 10.17 5.64 12.90
CA TRP A 423 9.15 5.01 12.05
C TRP A 423 7.87 4.75 12.84
N ALA A 424 6.81 4.35 12.14
CA ALA A 424 5.53 4.03 12.75
C ALA A 424 5.69 2.93 13.81
N VAL A 425 4.83 2.97 14.83
CA VAL A 425 4.82 1.97 15.91
C VAL A 425 4.51 0.57 15.38
N THR A 426 3.65 0.48 14.36
CA THR A 426 3.28 -0.73 13.61
C THR A 426 4.46 -1.50 13.02
N VAL A 427 5.64 -0.88 12.94
CA VAL A 427 6.88 -1.52 12.50
C VAL A 427 8.02 -1.39 13.50
N THR A 428 7.84 -0.68 14.61
CA THR A 428 8.88 -0.48 15.63
C THR A 428 8.39 -0.98 16.98
N GLY A 429 7.57 -0.18 17.65
CA GLY A 429 7.05 -0.40 18.98
C GLY A 429 7.05 0.89 19.80
N ALA A 430 6.68 0.78 21.07
CA ALA A 430 6.61 1.89 22.02
C ALA A 430 7.23 1.48 23.36
N PRO A 431 8.07 2.34 24.00
CA PRO A 431 8.66 3.57 23.47
C PRO A 431 9.63 3.30 22.30
N LYS A 432 9.56 4.12 21.24
CA LYS A 432 10.26 3.88 19.95
C LYS A 432 11.76 3.55 20.08
N ARG A 433 12.52 4.37 20.82
CA ARG A 433 13.96 4.16 21.00
C ARG A 433 14.29 2.83 21.68
N ALA A 434 13.52 2.45 22.70
CA ALA A 434 13.70 1.19 23.42
C ALA A 434 13.36 0.01 22.51
N ALA A 435 12.23 0.09 21.81
CA ALA A 435 11.79 -0.92 20.84
C ALA A 435 12.82 -1.12 19.72
N MET A 436 13.30 -0.05 19.08
CA MET A 436 14.34 -0.12 18.04
C MET A 436 15.65 -0.73 18.56
N SER A 437 16.07 -0.35 19.78
CA SER A 437 17.26 -0.93 20.40
C SER A 437 17.10 -2.42 20.69
N TRP A 438 15.91 -2.86 21.10
CA TRP A 438 15.60 -4.26 21.34
C TRP A 438 15.58 -5.04 20.02
N ILE A 439 14.90 -4.53 18.99
CA ILE A 439 14.86 -5.09 17.63
C ILE A 439 16.27 -5.31 17.08
N GLU A 440 17.14 -4.30 17.18
CA GLU A 440 18.52 -4.35 16.70
C GLU A 440 19.31 -5.50 17.37
N ARG A 441 19.05 -5.81 18.64
CA ARG A 441 19.67 -6.93 19.37
C ARG A 441 19.07 -8.30 19.06
N MET A 442 17.78 -8.35 18.72
CA MET A 442 17.04 -9.62 18.60
C MET A 442 16.96 -10.15 17.17
N GLU A 443 16.83 -9.27 16.16
CA GLU A 443 16.70 -9.71 14.77
C GLU A 443 18.01 -10.17 14.16
N LYS A 444 18.02 -11.24 13.36
CA LYS A 444 19.27 -11.83 12.84
C LYS A 444 19.96 -11.03 11.73
N SER A 445 19.30 -10.02 11.16
CA SER A 445 19.85 -9.22 10.05
C SER A 445 19.24 -7.81 10.02
N PRO A 446 19.97 -6.79 9.52
CA PRO A 446 19.41 -5.45 9.32
C PRO A 446 18.16 -5.49 8.44
N ARG A 447 17.24 -4.55 8.67
CA ARG A 447 15.95 -4.51 7.97
C ARG A 447 16.05 -4.00 6.54
N ALA A 448 17.12 -3.27 6.22
CA ALA A 448 17.28 -2.57 4.95
C ALA A 448 16.02 -1.74 4.65
N TRP A 449 15.22 -2.14 3.66
CA TRP A 449 14.02 -1.42 3.27
C TRP A 449 12.81 -1.69 4.17
N TYR A 450 12.68 -2.85 4.83
CA TYR A 450 11.47 -3.22 5.57
C TYR A 450 11.19 -2.28 6.75
N GLY A 451 9.96 -1.77 6.83
CA GLY A 451 9.54 -0.80 7.86
C GLY A 451 10.05 0.62 7.63
N GLY A 452 10.75 0.86 6.52
CA GLY A 452 10.96 2.21 5.98
C GLY A 452 9.77 2.68 5.15
N ALA A 453 10.02 3.44 4.09
CA ALA A 453 8.96 4.00 3.25
C ALA A 453 9.30 3.99 1.76
N ILE A 454 8.27 4.03 0.92
CA ILE A 454 8.35 4.31 -0.52
C ILE A 454 7.41 5.45 -0.87
N GLY A 455 7.69 6.14 -1.97
CA GLY A 455 6.78 7.16 -2.46
C GLY A 455 7.50 8.28 -3.20
N ARG A 456 6.93 9.49 -3.07
CA ARG A 456 7.39 10.68 -3.77
C ARG A 456 7.47 11.91 -2.88
N ILE A 457 8.38 12.81 -3.23
CA ILE A 457 8.51 14.17 -2.72
C ILE A 457 8.41 15.12 -3.90
N GLY A 458 7.37 15.94 -3.96
CA GLY A 458 7.17 16.91 -5.03
C GLY A 458 8.00 18.17 -4.84
N PHE A 459 8.34 18.83 -5.95
CA PHE A 459 8.96 20.16 -5.90
C PHE A 459 7.96 21.29 -5.65
N ASP A 460 6.68 20.96 -5.56
CA ASP A 460 5.61 21.81 -5.02
C ASP A 460 5.55 21.78 -3.48
N GLY A 461 6.34 20.91 -2.83
CA GLY A 461 6.40 20.72 -1.39
C GLY A 461 5.52 19.59 -0.86
N ASP A 462 4.71 18.95 -1.71
CA ASP A 462 3.86 17.84 -1.31
C ASP A 462 4.65 16.53 -1.15
N MET A 463 4.10 15.61 -0.37
CA MET A 463 4.69 14.30 -0.16
C MET A 463 3.60 13.23 -0.08
N ASN A 464 3.85 12.06 -0.66
CA ASN A 464 2.96 10.91 -0.50
C ASN A 464 3.80 9.65 -0.36
N THR A 465 3.73 9.02 0.82
CA THR A 465 4.51 7.84 1.15
C THR A 465 3.68 6.75 1.80
N GLY A 466 4.05 5.50 1.51
CA GLY A 466 3.53 4.31 2.18
C GLY A 466 4.67 3.56 2.86
N LEU A 467 4.38 2.81 3.92
CA LEU A 467 5.38 1.96 4.56
C LEU A 467 5.79 0.81 3.63
N THR A 468 7.03 0.34 3.73
CA THR A 468 7.53 -0.82 2.98
C THR A 468 7.13 -2.15 3.62
N LEU A 469 5.83 -2.35 3.79
CA LEU A 469 5.21 -3.57 4.27
C LEU A 469 4.70 -4.43 3.12
N ARG A 470 4.53 -5.73 3.39
CA ARG A 470 4.07 -6.70 2.38
C ARG A 470 4.90 -6.64 1.10
N THR A 471 6.22 -6.62 1.29
CA THR A 471 7.22 -6.35 0.26
C THR A 471 8.08 -7.60 -0.01
N ILE A 472 8.33 -7.86 -1.28
CA ILE A 472 9.38 -8.75 -1.79
C ILE A 472 10.55 -7.86 -2.18
N ARG A 473 11.71 -8.08 -1.54
CA ARG A 473 12.98 -7.50 -1.99
C ARG A 473 13.71 -8.55 -2.82
N VAL A 474 13.96 -8.27 -4.09
CA VAL A 474 14.85 -9.11 -4.90
C VAL A 474 16.23 -8.47 -4.89
N LYS A 475 17.26 -9.17 -4.45
CA LYS A 475 18.64 -8.69 -4.51
C LYS A 475 19.59 -9.82 -4.89
N ALA A 476 20.40 -9.61 -5.93
CA ALA A 476 21.42 -10.56 -6.38
C ALA A 476 20.89 -12.01 -6.55
N GLY A 477 19.70 -12.16 -7.16
CA GLY A 477 19.09 -13.47 -7.43
C GLY A 477 18.37 -14.12 -6.25
N VAL A 478 18.24 -13.45 -5.10
CA VAL A 478 17.49 -13.91 -3.92
C VAL A 478 16.28 -13.01 -3.68
N ALA A 479 15.10 -13.60 -3.50
CA ALA A 479 13.90 -12.92 -3.05
C ALA A 479 13.77 -13.04 -1.52
N GLU A 480 13.69 -11.92 -0.82
CA GLU A 480 13.50 -11.83 0.62
C GLU A 480 12.12 -11.23 0.94
N VAL A 481 11.39 -11.89 1.82
CA VAL A 481 10.12 -11.40 2.38
C VAL A 481 10.30 -11.31 3.88
N ARG A 482 10.21 -10.10 4.44
CA ARG A 482 10.23 -9.91 5.90
C ARG A 482 8.82 -9.71 6.42
N ALA A 483 8.49 -10.38 7.52
CA ALA A 483 7.22 -10.20 8.23
C ALA A 483 7.45 -10.22 9.75
N GLY A 484 6.66 -9.43 10.46
CA GLY A 484 6.65 -9.33 11.92
C GLY A 484 5.24 -9.31 12.48
N ALA A 485 5.15 -9.49 13.79
CA ALA A 485 3.92 -9.42 14.57
C ALA A 485 4.13 -8.43 15.72
N THR A 486 3.05 -7.80 16.13
CA THR A 486 3.06 -6.84 17.23
C THR A 486 3.04 -7.61 18.54
N LEU A 487 4.05 -7.41 19.37
CA LEU A 487 4.16 -8.08 20.67
C LEU A 487 3.69 -7.12 21.77
N LEU A 488 2.84 -7.64 22.64
CA LEU A 488 2.33 -7.00 23.85
C LEU A 488 2.60 -7.90 25.07
N PHE A 489 2.26 -7.38 26.25
CA PHE A 489 2.41 -8.11 27.52
C PHE A 489 1.69 -9.47 27.56
N ASP A 490 0.58 -9.60 26.84
CA ASP A 490 -0.28 -10.80 26.76
C ASP A 490 -0.10 -11.58 25.45
N SER A 491 0.96 -11.31 24.69
CA SER A 491 1.25 -12.04 23.44
C SER A 491 1.56 -13.52 23.68
N GLU A 492 0.91 -14.38 22.90
CA GLU A 492 1.07 -15.83 22.94
C GLU A 492 2.12 -16.30 21.91
N PRO A 493 3.30 -16.81 22.32
CA PRO A 493 4.44 -17.02 21.42
C PRO A 493 4.14 -17.80 20.13
N ALA A 494 3.38 -18.90 20.24
CA ALA A 494 3.01 -19.73 19.09
C ALA A 494 2.03 -19.02 18.14
N ALA A 495 1.13 -18.19 18.67
CA ALA A 495 0.16 -17.45 17.88
C ALA A 495 0.85 -16.34 17.07
N GLU A 496 1.76 -15.60 17.70
CA GLU A 496 2.52 -14.53 17.03
C GLU A 496 3.45 -15.09 15.94
N GLU A 497 4.07 -16.26 16.19
CA GLU A 497 4.81 -16.96 15.15
C GLU A 497 3.92 -17.33 13.96
N ALA A 498 2.75 -17.92 14.22
CA ALA A 498 1.79 -18.27 13.16
C ALA A 498 1.33 -17.04 12.36
N GLU A 499 1.13 -15.90 13.03
CA GLU A 499 0.75 -14.64 12.39
C GLU A 499 1.82 -14.14 11.42
N THR A 500 3.11 -14.22 11.78
CA THR A 500 4.18 -13.83 10.85
C THR A 500 4.24 -14.72 9.61
N VAL A 501 3.96 -16.03 9.72
CA VAL A 501 3.80 -16.92 8.55
C VAL A 501 2.63 -16.45 7.70
N LEU A 502 1.49 -16.18 8.32
CA LEU A 502 0.28 -15.76 7.63
C LEU A 502 0.49 -14.44 6.88
N LYS A 503 1.12 -13.44 7.51
CA LYS A 503 1.47 -12.15 6.91
C LYS A 503 2.42 -12.33 5.72
N ALA A 504 3.41 -13.24 5.81
CA ALA A 504 4.36 -13.52 4.72
C ALA A 504 3.75 -14.36 3.57
N SER A 505 2.76 -15.20 3.88
CA SER A 505 2.22 -16.21 2.96
C SER A 505 1.75 -15.65 1.62
N ALA A 506 1.16 -14.45 1.61
CA ALA A 506 0.68 -13.82 0.39
C ALA A 506 1.81 -13.49 -0.60
N MET A 507 2.96 -13.04 -0.10
CA MET A 507 4.13 -12.73 -0.92
C MET A 507 4.89 -14.00 -1.31
N ILE A 508 4.96 -14.99 -0.42
CA ILE A 508 5.54 -16.30 -0.73
C ILE A 508 4.73 -17.00 -1.83
N ASP A 509 3.40 -16.95 -1.77
CA ASP A 509 2.51 -17.51 -2.79
C ASP A 509 2.73 -16.86 -4.16
N VAL A 510 2.99 -15.56 -4.21
CA VAL A 510 3.34 -14.83 -5.45
C VAL A 510 4.67 -15.32 -6.05
N LEU A 511 5.64 -15.64 -5.21
CA LEU A 511 6.95 -16.18 -5.62
C LEU A 511 6.86 -17.62 -6.12
N GLU A 512 6.12 -18.48 -5.43
CA GLU A 512 6.14 -19.92 -5.66
C GLU A 512 5.08 -20.41 -6.65
N ARG A 513 3.90 -19.77 -6.68
CA ARG A 513 2.78 -20.25 -7.47
C ARG A 513 2.60 -19.37 -8.71
N PRO A 514 2.84 -19.89 -9.93
CA PRO A 514 2.42 -19.18 -11.12
C PRO A 514 0.90 -19.00 -11.11
N ASP A 515 0.41 -17.95 -11.78
CA ASP A 515 -1.03 -17.82 -11.96
C ASP A 515 -1.53 -19.03 -12.75
N GLN A 516 -2.47 -19.76 -12.15
CA GLN A 516 -3.30 -20.66 -12.94
C GLN A 516 -4.19 -19.77 -13.80
N GLU A 517 -4.24 -20.03 -15.10
CA GLU A 517 -5.27 -19.44 -15.96
C GLU A 517 -6.62 -19.66 -15.25
N ARG A 518 -7.23 -18.57 -14.78
CA ARG A 518 -8.63 -18.62 -14.36
C ARG A 518 -9.41 -18.92 -15.63
N ARG A 519 -9.65 -20.22 -15.90
CA ARG A 519 -10.88 -20.60 -16.57
C ARG A 519 -11.98 -20.01 -15.71
N GLU A 520 -12.69 -19.01 -16.24
CA GLU A 520 -13.90 -18.52 -15.61
C GLU A 520 -14.74 -19.75 -15.30
N ALA A 521 -14.80 -20.13 -14.03
CA ALA A 521 -15.67 -21.21 -13.60
C ALA A 521 -17.07 -20.68 -13.87
N VAL A 522 -17.70 -21.18 -14.93
CA VAL A 522 -19.11 -20.91 -15.18
C VAL A 522 -19.83 -21.29 -13.89
N PRO A 523 -20.45 -20.34 -13.17
CA PRO A 523 -21.07 -20.63 -11.89
C PRO A 523 -22.03 -21.80 -12.10
N PRO A 524 -22.05 -22.80 -11.19
CA PRO A 524 -22.95 -23.92 -11.34
C PRO A 524 -24.37 -23.39 -11.54
N ARG A 525 -25.05 -23.91 -12.56
CA ARG A 525 -26.43 -23.54 -12.88
C ARG A 525 -27.36 -24.68 -12.42
N PRO A 526 -27.59 -24.86 -11.10
CA PRO A 526 -28.37 -25.98 -10.58
C PRO A 526 -29.84 -25.95 -11.03
N GLY A 527 -30.33 -24.78 -11.44
CA GLY A 527 -31.67 -24.62 -12.00
C GLY A 527 -31.76 -24.90 -13.51
N LYS A 528 -30.66 -25.21 -14.20
CA LYS A 528 -30.69 -25.45 -15.65
C LYS A 528 -31.66 -26.58 -15.99
N GLY A 529 -32.62 -26.29 -16.87
CA GLY A 529 -33.67 -27.24 -17.28
C GLY A 529 -34.83 -27.38 -16.29
N ARG A 530 -34.86 -26.57 -15.22
CA ARG A 530 -35.98 -26.48 -14.29
C ARG A 530 -36.87 -25.30 -14.64
N ARG A 531 -38.18 -25.50 -14.51
CA ARG A 531 -39.19 -24.46 -14.63
C ARG A 531 -39.79 -24.14 -13.28
N ILE A 532 -39.71 -22.88 -12.88
CA ILE A 532 -40.18 -22.41 -11.56
C ILE A 532 -41.34 -21.44 -11.77
N LEU A 533 -42.47 -21.75 -11.13
CA LEU A 533 -43.61 -20.84 -11.04
C LEU A 533 -43.42 -19.91 -9.85
N LEU A 534 -43.36 -18.60 -10.06
CA LEU A 534 -43.45 -17.61 -8.98
C LEU A 534 -44.89 -17.14 -8.85
N VAL A 535 -45.47 -17.25 -7.66
CA VAL A 535 -46.79 -16.71 -7.34
C VAL A 535 -46.60 -15.36 -6.65
N ASP A 536 -46.98 -14.29 -7.35
CA ASP A 536 -46.91 -12.90 -6.89
C ASP A 536 -48.14 -12.56 -6.02
N HIS A 537 -47.89 -12.25 -4.75
CA HIS A 537 -48.88 -11.76 -3.78
C HIS A 537 -48.83 -10.22 -3.65
N GLU A 538 -48.66 -9.53 -4.78
CA GLU A 538 -48.54 -8.07 -4.89
C GLU A 538 -47.29 -7.50 -4.20
N ASP A 539 -46.15 -8.15 -4.38
CA ASP A 539 -44.89 -7.74 -3.77
C ASP A 539 -43.98 -6.94 -4.71
N SER A 540 -43.29 -5.96 -4.14
CA SER A 540 -42.36 -5.07 -4.86
C SER A 540 -41.05 -5.76 -5.26
N PHE A 541 -40.74 -6.94 -4.71
CA PHE A 541 -39.47 -7.66 -4.84
C PHE A 541 -39.58 -9.01 -5.57
N VAL A 542 -40.75 -9.37 -6.11
CA VAL A 542 -40.96 -10.63 -6.85
C VAL A 542 -40.05 -10.75 -8.08
N HIS A 543 -39.76 -9.64 -8.76
CA HIS A 543 -38.88 -9.62 -9.94
C HIS A 543 -37.39 -9.76 -9.59
N PRO A 544 -36.85 -9.11 -8.54
CA PRO A 544 -35.56 -9.47 -7.95
C PRO A 544 -35.45 -10.96 -7.60
N LEU A 545 -36.46 -11.55 -6.96
CA LEU A 545 -36.48 -12.98 -6.64
C LEU A 545 -36.44 -13.87 -7.90
N SER A 546 -37.24 -13.52 -8.91
CA SER A 546 -37.19 -14.16 -10.24
C SER A 546 -35.80 -14.06 -10.87
N ALA A 547 -35.13 -12.91 -10.76
CA ALA A 547 -33.79 -12.71 -11.29
C ALA A 547 -32.75 -13.61 -10.61
N TYR A 548 -32.82 -13.79 -9.28
CA TYR A 548 -31.93 -14.72 -8.57
C TYR A 548 -32.14 -16.17 -9.00
N LEU A 549 -33.38 -16.60 -9.20
CA LEU A 549 -33.70 -17.94 -9.71
C LEU A 549 -33.27 -18.12 -11.19
N LYS A 550 -33.39 -17.08 -12.03
CA LYS A 550 -32.85 -17.12 -13.40
C LYS A 550 -31.33 -17.20 -13.42
N ALA A 551 -30.64 -16.58 -12.45
CA ALA A 551 -29.18 -16.66 -12.33
C ALA A 551 -28.69 -18.10 -12.06
N THR A 552 -29.51 -18.96 -11.46
CA THR A 552 -29.21 -20.40 -11.33
C THR A 552 -29.44 -21.19 -12.62
N GLY A 553 -29.87 -20.55 -13.71
CA GLY A 553 -30.19 -21.16 -15.01
C GLY A 553 -31.62 -21.68 -15.15
N ALA A 554 -32.52 -21.42 -14.18
CA ALA A 554 -33.91 -21.84 -14.27
C ALA A 554 -34.73 -20.95 -15.19
N GLU A 555 -35.73 -21.55 -15.84
CA GLU A 555 -36.81 -20.81 -16.47
C GLU A 555 -37.79 -20.40 -15.37
N THR A 556 -38.12 -19.11 -15.28
CA THR A 556 -39.10 -18.63 -14.31
C THR A 556 -40.26 -17.96 -15.00
N VAL A 557 -41.47 -18.19 -14.49
CA VAL A 557 -42.70 -17.52 -14.92
C VAL A 557 -43.42 -16.99 -13.69
N THR A 558 -43.81 -15.72 -13.71
CA THR A 558 -44.49 -15.06 -12.59
C THR A 558 -45.97 -14.91 -12.89
N TRP A 559 -46.83 -15.34 -11.96
CA TRP A 559 -48.28 -15.19 -12.03
C TRP A 559 -48.80 -14.56 -10.74
N ARG A 560 -49.70 -13.59 -10.86
CA ARG A 560 -50.32 -12.96 -9.69
C ARG A 560 -51.41 -13.85 -9.11
N ALA A 561 -51.48 -13.95 -7.78
CA ALA A 561 -52.57 -14.61 -7.08
C ALA A 561 -53.91 -13.86 -7.28
N PRO A 562 -55.06 -14.55 -7.31
CA PRO A 562 -55.23 -16.00 -7.19
C PRO A 562 -54.91 -16.75 -8.49
N LEU A 563 -54.46 -18.00 -8.37
CA LEU A 563 -54.14 -18.85 -9.53
C LEU A 563 -55.38 -19.49 -10.16
N ALA A 564 -55.38 -19.64 -11.48
CA ALA A 564 -56.37 -20.45 -12.18
C ALA A 564 -56.14 -21.95 -11.91
N ALA A 565 -57.23 -22.73 -11.81
CA ALA A 565 -57.18 -24.14 -11.41
C ALA A 565 -56.40 -25.04 -12.39
N ASP A 566 -56.38 -24.70 -13.68
CA ASP A 566 -55.68 -25.43 -14.73
C ASP A 566 -54.20 -25.02 -14.88
N LEU A 567 -53.77 -23.96 -14.19
CA LEU A 567 -52.44 -23.37 -14.35
C LEU A 567 -51.28 -24.35 -14.04
N PRO A 568 -51.32 -25.16 -12.97
CA PRO A 568 -50.26 -26.14 -12.71
C PRO A 568 -50.10 -27.16 -13.83
N ALA A 569 -51.22 -27.63 -14.40
CA ALA A 569 -51.22 -28.58 -15.51
C ALA A 569 -50.70 -27.95 -16.82
N ARG A 570 -51.05 -26.69 -17.07
CA ARG A 570 -50.61 -25.95 -18.26
C ARG A 570 -49.13 -25.60 -18.24
N LEU A 571 -48.60 -25.23 -17.08
CA LEU A 571 -47.20 -24.81 -16.95
C LEU A 571 -46.24 -25.96 -16.65
N ALA A 572 -46.72 -27.01 -15.97
CA ALA A 572 -45.94 -28.13 -15.47
C ALA A 572 -44.63 -27.69 -14.78
N PRO A 573 -44.67 -26.86 -13.72
CA PRO A 573 -43.47 -26.39 -13.04
C PRO A 573 -42.85 -27.49 -12.17
N ASP A 574 -41.52 -27.47 -12.07
CA ASP A 574 -40.74 -28.31 -11.15
C ASP A 574 -40.82 -27.84 -9.69
N LEU A 575 -41.10 -26.55 -9.48
CA LEU A 575 -41.13 -25.88 -8.18
C LEU A 575 -42.08 -24.68 -8.26
N ALA A 576 -42.84 -24.44 -7.20
CA ALA A 576 -43.56 -23.20 -6.99
C ALA A 576 -42.90 -22.38 -5.87
N VAL A 577 -42.69 -21.09 -6.12
CA VAL A 577 -42.17 -20.13 -5.15
C VAL A 577 -43.26 -19.11 -4.84
N LEU A 578 -43.70 -19.07 -3.59
CA LEU A 578 -44.70 -18.13 -3.10
C LEU A 578 -43.97 -16.85 -2.66
N SER A 579 -44.24 -15.73 -3.32
CA SER A 579 -43.56 -14.46 -3.05
C SER A 579 -43.88 -13.94 -1.64
N PRO A 580 -43.10 -12.96 -1.15
CA PRO A 580 -43.57 -12.08 -0.08
C PRO A 580 -44.87 -11.36 -0.50
N GLY A 581 -45.47 -10.63 0.43
CA GLY A 581 -46.63 -9.79 0.15
C GLY A 581 -47.06 -9.04 1.41
N PRO A 582 -47.84 -7.96 1.27
CA PRO A 582 -48.41 -7.25 2.41
C PRO A 582 -49.55 -8.08 3.05
N ARG A 583 -50.07 -7.64 4.21
CA ARG A 583 -51.30 -8.21 4.82
C ARG A 583 -51.15 -9.71 5.19
N SER A 584 -52.26 -10.48 5.19
CA SER A 584 -52.32 -11.86 5.70
C SER A 584 -52.49 -12.90 4.57
N PRO A 585 -52.14 -14.18 4.79
CA PRO A 585 -52.32 -15.23 3.77
C PRO A 585 -53.76 -15.37 3.26
N ALA A 586 -54.75 -15.15 4.14
CA ALA A 586 -56.17 -15.19 3.79
C ALA A 586 -56.54 -14.17 2.71
N ASP A 587 -55.91 -12.99 2.70
CA ASP A 587 -56.20 -11.90 1.76
C ASP A 587 -55.89 -12.25 0.30
N PHE A 588 -55.03 -13.25 0.07
CA PHE A 588 -54.63 -13.69 -1.26
C PHE A 588 -55.15 -15.09 -1.62
N GLY A 589 -56.06 -15.64 -0.80
CA GLY A 589 -56.57 -16.99 -1.02
C GLY A 589 -55.47 -18.05 -0.99
N MET A 590 -54.50 -17.90 -0.08
CA MET A 590 -53.30 -18.76 -0.03
C MET A 590 -53.64 -20.25 0.09
N ASN A 591 -54.67 -20.61 0.87
CA ASN A 591 -55.11 -22.00 1.03
C ASN A 591 -55.49 -22.63 -0.31
N ALA A 592 -56.23 -21.92 -1.16
CA ALA A 592 -56.61 -22.40 -2.49
C ALA A 592 -55.38 -22.58 -3.40
N THR A 593 -54.39 -21.69 -3.31
CA THR A 593 -53.12 -21.82 -4.03
C THR A 593 -52.35 -23.06 -3.56
N LEU A 594 -52.29 -23.30 -2.26
CA LEU A 594 -51.59 -24.45 -1.68
C LEU A 594 -52.32 -25.77 -1.96
N ASP A 595 -53.64 -25.80 -1.92
CA ASP A 595 -54.49 -26.92 -2.35
C ASP A 595 -54.15 -27.33 -3.79
N LEU A 596 -54.14 -26.36 -4.72
CA LEU A 596 -53.84 -26.59 -6.13
C LEU A 596 -52.43 -27.16 -6.35
N LEU A 597 -51.42 -26.56 -5.70
CA LEU A 597 -50.02 -26.99 -5.85
C LEU A 597 -49.77 -28.35 -5.21
N THR A 598 -50.38 -28.63 -4.06
CA THR A 598 -50.25 -29.90 -3.34
C THR A 598 -50.96 -31.03 -4.08
N ALA A 599 -52.17 -30.77 -4.61
CA ALA A 599 -52.88 -31.74 -5.45
C ALA A 599 -52.07 -32.11 -6.71
N ALA A 600 -51.36 -31.14 -7.28
CA ALA A 600 -50.46 -31.34 -8.41
C ALA A 600 -49.09 -31.94 -8.02
N ARG A 601 -48.83 -32.18 -6.73
CA ARG A 601 -47.55 -32.69 -6.18
C ARG A 601 -46.34 -31.83 -6.56
N ILE A 602 -46.54 -30.51 -6.66
CA ILE A 602 -45.46 -29.57 -6.95
C ILE A 602 -44.78 -29.17 -5.63
N PRO A 603 -43.45 -29.28 -5.51
CA PRO A 603 -42.72 -28.74 -4.36
C PRO A 603 -42.98 -27.24 -4.19
N ILE A 604 -43.12 -26.79 -2.95
CA ILE A 604 -43.49 -25.41 -2.63
C ILE A 604 -42.41 -24.80 -1.73
N PHE A 605 -41.94 -23.61 -2.10
CA PHE A 605 -41.04 -22.81 -1.29
C PHE A 605 -41.66 -21.44 -1.02
N GLY A 606 -41.80 -21.07 0.25
CA GLY A 606 -42.40 -19.79 0.65
C GLY A 606 -41.36 -18.79 1.10
N VAL A 607 -41.56 -17.51 0.75
CA VAL A 607 -40.76 -16.39 1.27
C VAL A 607 -41.67 -15.43 2.02
N CYS A 608 -41.33 -15.10 3.27
CA CYS A 608 -42.11 -14.18 4.11
C CYS A 608 -43.61 -14.56 4.16
N LEU A 609 -44.51 -13.78 3.57
CA LEU A 609 -45.95 -14.09 3.51
C LEU A 609 -46.23 -15.48 2.91
N GLY A 610 -45.48 -15.87 1.87
CA GLY A 610 -45.59 -17.22 1.30
C GLY A 610 -45.19 -18.32 2.28
N LEU A 611 -44.18 -18.08 3.13
CA LEU A 611 -43.81 -19.02 4.19
C LEU A 611 -44.87 -19.06 5.31
N GLN A 612 -45.34 -17.89 5.73
CA GLN A 612 -46.42 -17.77 6.72
C GLN A 612 -47.67 -18.53 6.27
N GLY A 613 -48.02 -18.41 4.99
CA GLY A 613 -49.13 -19.14 4.37
C GLY A 613 -48.96 -20.65 4.39
N ILE A 614 -47.76 -21.16 4.08
CA ILE A 614 -47.46 -22.60 4.17
C ILE A 614 -47.62 -23.09 5.62
N VAL A 615 -47.09 -22.34 6.59
CA VAL A 615 -47.21 -22.68 8.02
C VAL A 615 -48.67 -22.69 8.45
N GLU A 616 -49.43 -21.63 8.17
CA GLU A 616 -50.85 -21.54 8.54
C GLU A 616 -51.70 -22.68 7.96
N TYR A 617 -51.40 -23.09 6.72
CA TYR A 617 -52.15 -24.13 6.02
C TYR A 617 -51.85 -25.55 6.52
N PHE A 618 -50.59 -25.86 6.82
CA PHE A 618 -50.17 -27.21 7.24
C PHE A 618 -50.13 -27.41 8.77
N GLY A 619 -50.16 -26.33 9.56
CA GLY A 619 -50.08 -26.36 11.02
C GLY A 619 -48.69 -26.02 11.53
#